data_AF-A0A934NL80-F1
#
_entry.id   AF-A0A934NL80-F1
#
_cell.length_a   1.000
_cell.length_b   1.000
_cell.length_c   1.000
_cell.angle_alpha   90.00
_cell.angle_beta   90.00
_cell.angle_gamma   90.00
#
_symmetry.space_group_name_H-M   'P 1'
#
loop_
_entity.id
_entity.type
_entity.pdbx_description
1 polymer ?
#
loop_
_entity_poly.entity_id
_entity_poly.type
_entity_poly.pdbx_seq_one_letter_code
_entity_poly.pdbx_strand_id
1 'polypeptide(L)'
;EKIVWSACTVNCGSRCPLRMHVVDNEIRYVETDNTGDDNYEGLHQVRACLRGRSMRRRVYNPDRLKYPMKRVGKRGEGKFKP
;
A
#
# COMPACT_ATOMS: atom_id res chain seq x y z
N GLU A 1 -6.54 5.69 -17.60
CA GLU A 1 -6.43 5.13 -16.24
C GLU A 1 -6.31 3.61 -16.32
N LYS A 2 -5.48 3.00 -15.48
CA LYS A 2 -5.33 1.53 -15.34
C LYS A 2 -5.61 1.13 -13.90
N ILE A 3 -6.44 0.12 -13.70
CA ILE A 3 -6.73 -0.44 -12.37
C ILE A 3 -5.84 -1.67 -12.15
N VAL A 4 -5.08 -1.68 -11.06
CA VAL A 4 -4.18 -2.78 -10.68
C VAL A 4 -4.56 -3.28 -9.30
N TRP A 5 -4.74 -4.60 -9.17
CA TRP A 5 -4.97 -5.22 -7.86
C TRP A 5 -3.69 -5.31 -7.05
N SER A 6 -3.80 -5.05 -5.76
CA SER A 6 -2.72 -5.21 -4.79
C SER A 6 -3.28 -5.67 -3.44
N ALA A 7 -2.39 -5.96 -2.50
CA ALA A 7 -2.75 -6.35 -1.14
C ALA A 7 -2.41 -5.24 -0.15
N CYS A 8 -3.26 -5.06 0.85
CA CYS A 8 -3.01 -4.15 1.95
C CYS A 8 -1.91 -4.70 2.88
N THR A 9 -0.76 -4.01 2.95
CA THR A 9 0.40 -4.39 3.77
C THR A 9 0.53 -3.55 5.05
N VAL A 10 -0.60 -3.12 5.61
CA VAL A 10 -0.64 -2.42 6.91
C VAL A 10 -0.46 -3.35 8.12
N ASN A 11 -0.28 -4.66 7.88
CA ASN A 11 -0.03 -5.70 8.88
C ASN A 11 -1.09 -5.77 9.99
N CYS A 12 -2.37 -5.54 9.66
CA CYS A 12 -3.50 -5.72 10.58
C CYS A 12 -4.11 -7.14 10.55
N GLY A 13 -3.47 -8.11 9.89
CA GLY A 13 -3.96 -9.49 9.75
C GLY A 13 -4.86 -9.76 8.53
N SER A 14 -5.75 -8.82 8.17
CA SER A 14 -6.78 -9.06 7.13
C SER A 14 -6.25 -9.10 5.68
N ARG A 15 -5.14 -8.41 5.36
CA ARG A 15 -4.57 -8.31 3.99
C ARG A 15 -5.59 -7.94 2.90
N CYS A 16 -6.49 -6.99 3.20
CA CYS A 16 -7.58 -6.63 2.30
C CYS A 16 -7.10 -6.34 0.86
N PRO A 17 -7.84 -6.78 -0.17
CA PRO A 17 -7.59 -6.42 -1.55
C PRO A 17 -7.75 -4.91 -1.77
N LEU A 18 -6.85 -4.34 -2.57
CA LEU A 18 -6.81 -2.93 -2.92
C LEU A 18 -6.83 -2.78 -4.43
N ARG A 19 -7.70 -1.91 -4.92
CA ARG A 19 -7.74 -1.52 -6.33
C ARG A 19 -6.98 -0.21 -6.48
N MET A 20 -5.81 -0.26 -7.10
CA MET A 20 -4.95 0.89 -7.32
C MET A 20 -5.30 1.55 -8.66
N HIS A 21 -5.73 2.80 -8.60
CA HIS A 21 -6.03 3.61 -9.78
C HIS A 21 -4.76 4.32 -10.25
N VAL A 22 -4.18 3.84 -11.35
CA VAL A 22 -2.89 4.30 -11.88
C VAL A 22 -3.10 5.16 -13.13
N VAL A 23 -2.53 6.36 -13.13
CA VAL A 23 -2.54 7.32 -14.26
C VAL A 23 -1.12 7.86 -14.39
N ASP A 24 -0.56 7.88 -15.59
CA ASP A 24 0.81 8.36 -15.87
C ASP A 24 1.87 7.69 -14.97
N ASN A 25 1.72 6.38 -14.74
CA ASN A 25 2.58 5.58 -13.86
C ASN A 25 2.56 6.00 -12.37
N GLU A 26 1.56 6.78 -11.95
CA GLU A 26 1.33 7.19 -10.57
C GLU A 26 0.00 6.69 -10.01
N ILE A 27 -0.01 6.24 -8.75
CA ILE A 27 -1.22 5.85 -8.02
C ILE A 27 -1.94 7.14 -7.59
N ARG A 28 -2.98 7.52 -8.33
CA ARG A 28 -3.82 8.69 -8.04
C ARG A 28 -4.75 8.42 -6.86
N TYR A 29 -5.35 7.23 -6.83
CA TYR A 29 -6.35 6.84 -5.85
C TYR A 29 -6.26 5.35 -5.50
N VAL A 30 -6.72 4.99 -4.29
CA VAL A 30 -6.80 3.60 -3.83
C VAL A 30 -8.21 3.32 -3.35
N GLU A 31 -8.87 2.39 -4.03
CA GLU A 31 -10.20 1.92 -3.70
C GLU A 31 -10.13 0.61 -2.91
N THR A 32 -11.20 0.36 -2.16
CA THR A 32 -11.48 -0.96 -1.60
C THR A 32 -11.91 -1.91 -2.71
N ASP A 33 -11.89 -3.22 -2.43
CA ASP A 33 -12.76 -4.13 -3.17
C ASP A 33 -14.22 -3.66 -3.03
N ASN A 34 -14.84 -3.54 -4.19
CA ASN A 34 -16.22 -3.18 -4.46
C ASN A 34 -16.78 -4.06 -5.59
N THR A 35 -16.14 -5.21 -5.84
CA THR A 35 -16.58 -6.20 -6.82
C THR A 35 -17.41 -7.27 -6.11
N GLY A 36 -18.46 -7.77 -6.78
CA GLY A 36 -19.40 -8.72 -6.17
C GLY A 36 -20.41 -8.08 -5.22
N ASP A 37 -21.23 -8.93 -4.61
CA ASP A 37 -22.34 -8.53 -3.74
C ASP A 37 -21.97 -8.64 -2.25
N ASP A 38 -22.67 -7.89 -1.39
CA ASP A 38 -22.45 -7.93 0.07
C ASP A 38 -23.16 -9.13 0.72
N ASN A 39 -22.97 -10.33 0.16
CA ASN A 39 -23.50 -11.60 0.68
C ASN A 39 -22.41 -12.37 1.45
N TYR A 40 -22.70 -12.71 2.71
CA TYR A 40 -21.78 -13.41 3.61
C TYR A 40 -21.52 -14.88 3.26
N GLU A 41 -22.25 -15.47 2.30
CA GLU A 41 -22.09 -16.86 1.81
C GLU A 41 -20.81 -17.08 0.96
N GLY A 42 -19.65 -16.59 1.44
CA GLY A 42 -18.35 -16.76 0.78
C GLY A 42 -18.07 -15.79 -0.37
N LEU A 43 -19.01 -14.89 -0.67
CA LEU A 43 -18.88 -13.87 -1.73
C LEU A 43 -18.65 -12.46 -1.18
N HIS A 44 -18.53 -12.30 0.14
CA HIS A 44 -18.47 -10.99 0.76
C HIS A 44 -17.23 -10.20 0.36
N GLN A 45 -17.45 -8.91 0.14
CA GLN A 45 -16.37 -7.97 -0.14
C GLN A 45 -15.46 -7.82 1.07
N VAL A 46 -14.15 -8.03 0.87
CA VAL A 46 -13.16 -7.77 1.92
C VAL A 46 -12.76 -6.30 1.87
N ARG A 47 -13.60 -5.45 2.46
CA ARG A 47 -13.45 -4.00 2.33
C ARG A 47 -12.24 -3.44 3.08
N ALA A 48 -11.44 -2.63 2.39
CA ALA A 48 -10.26 -2.00 2.96
C ALA A 48 -10.62 -0.77 3.83
N CYS A 49 -10.08 -0.73 5.05
CA CYS A 49 -10.21 0.42 5.94
C CYS A 49 -9.44 1.66 5.44
N LEU A 50 -9.60 2.79 6.12
CA LEU A 50 -8.91 4.06 5.82
C LEU A 50 -7.38 3.94 5.75
N ARG A 51 -6.79 3.05 6.56
CA ARG A 51 -5.34 2.79 6.52
C ARG A 51 -4.93 2.08 5.22
N GLY A 52 -5.74 1.14 4.74
CA GLY A 52 -5.49 0.46 3.46
C GLY A 52 -5.66 1.40 2.26
N ARG A 53 -6.73 2.20 2.27
CA ARG A 53 -7.00 3.20 1.21
C ARG A 53 -6.02 4.37 1.18
N SER A 54 -5.16 4.51 2.19
CA SER A 54 -4.08 5.51 2.21
C SER A 54 -2.71 4.96 1.79
N MET A 55 -2.63 3.70 1.30
CA MET A 55 -1.37 3.05 0.93
C MET A 55 -0.50 3.86 -0.05
N ARG A 56 -1.10 4.67 -0.94
CA ARG A 56 -0.33 5.57 -1.83
C ARG A 56 0.61 6.51 -1.05
N ARG A 57 0.22 6.94 0.15
CA ARG A 57 1.05 7.81 1.01
C ARG A 57 2.30 7.11 1.54
N ARG A 58 2.30 5.78 1.63
CA ARG A 58 3.50 4.99 1.98
C ARG A 58 4.42 4.84 0.78
N VAL A 59 3.86 4.60 -0.41
CA VAL A 59 4.62 4.46 -1.67
C VAL A 59 5.36 5.75 -2.03
N TYR A 60 4.73 6.90 -1.81
CA TYR A 60 5.27 8.22 -2.14
C TYR A 60 5.75 9.03 -0.93
N ASN A 61 5.98 8.37 0.20
CA ASN A 61 6.49 9.06 1.38
C ASN A 61 7.89 9.67 1.09
N PRO A 62 8.17 10.93 1.49
CA PRO A 62 9.49 11.55 1.27
C PRO A 62 10.64 10.76 1.94
N ASP A 63 10.37 10.10 3.07
CA ASP A 63 11.34 9.33 3.84
C ASP A 63 11.47 7.88 3.36
N ARG A 64 10.79 7.49 2.27
CA ARG A 64 10.85 6.13 1.74
C ARG A 64 12.28 5.80 1.29
N LEU A 65 12.79 4.65 1.76
CA LEU A 65 14.05 4.09 1.29
C LEU A 65 13.94 3.73 -0.21
N LYS A 66 14.79 4.36 -1.04
CA LYS A 66 14.80 4.18 -2.50
C LYS A 66 15.93 3.26 -2.99
N TYR A 67 16.99 3.13 -2.20
CA TYR A 67 18.19 2.40 -2.55
C TYR A 67 18.65 1.56 -1.34
N PRO A 68 19.46 0.51 -1.56
CA PRO A 68 20.27 -0.07 -0.49
C PRO A 68 21.12 1.03 0.17
N MET A 69 21.33 0.93 1.48
CA MET A 69 22.06 1.93 2.25
C MET A 69 23.03 1.22 3.19
N LYS A 70 24.34 1.52 3.08
CA LYS A 70 25.38 0.98 3.96
C LYS A 70 25.59 1.92 5.15
N ARG A 71 25.45 1.38 6.38
CA ARG A 71 25.71 2.11 7.62
C ARG A 71 27.18 2.51 7.72
N VAL A 72 27.45 3.76 8.11
CA VAL A 72 28.82 4.30 8.26
C VAL A 72 29.14 4.85 9.66
N GLY A 73 28.15 4.98 10.55
CA GLY A 73 28.33 5.36 11.97
C GLY A 73 27.95 4.25 12.95
N LYS A 74 27.86 4.53 14.25
CA LYS A 74 27.33 3.55 15.23
C LYS A 74 25.84 3.26 14.98
N ARG A 75 25.33 2.15 15.53
CA ARG A 75 23.89 1.81 15.43
C ARG A 75 23.06 2.91 16.12
N GLY A 76 22.00 3.37 15.46
CA GLY A 76 21.12 4.44 15.94
C GLY A 76 21.47 5.85 15.44
N GLU A 77 22.64 6.08 14.84
CA GLU A 77 23.05 7.43 14.40
C GLU A 77 22.38 7.91 13.10
N GLY A 78 21.66 7.05 12.37
CA GLY A 78 21.02 7.43 11.10
C GLY A 78 22.00 7.74 9.96
N LYS A 79 23.30 7.44 10.10
CA LYS A 79 24.33 7.75 9.10
C LYS A 79 24.53 6.59 8.12
N PHE A 80 24.22 6.85 6.85
CA PHE A 80 24.33 5.89 5.76
C PHE A 80 24.95 6.52 4.51
N LYS A 81 25.56 5.69 3.66
CA LYS A 81 25.88 6.00 2.27
C LYS A 81 25.09 5.06 1.35
N PRO A 82 24.64 5.49 0.17
CA PRO A 82 24.08 4.58 -0.85
C PRO A 82 25.01 3.41 -1.16
#